data_AF-A0A4Y2GTD6-F1
#
_entry.id   AF-A0A4Y2GTD6-F1
#
_cell.length_a   1.000
_cell.length_b   1.000
_cell.length_c   1.000
_cell.angle_alpha   90.00
_cell.angle_beta   90.00
_cell.angle_gamma   90.00
#
_symmetry.space_group_name_H-M   'P 1'
#
loop_
_entity.id
_entity.type
_entity.pdbx_description
1 polymer ?
#
loop_
_entity_poly.entity_id
_entity_poly.type
_entity_poly.pdbx_seq_one_letter_code
_entity_poly.pdbx_strand_id
1 'polypeptide(L)'
;MKYTPSTKLVPNLKDKKNYITYYKNLQFFLKHGLKLEKVHKILKFQQKPWLKKYIMFNTEQRKNSKSAFEKDFFKLMNNSVYGKTMENIRNLVDVQLENDEKKAQKLVAAPTFERI
;
A
#
# COMPACT_ATOMS: atom_id res chain seq x y z
N MET A 1 5.59 28.44 -8.73
CA MET A 1 5.27 27.11 -8.17
C MET A 1 5.25 27.23 -6.65
N LYS A 2 4.12 26.97 -5.98
CA LYS A 2 4.06 26.94 -4.51
C LYS A 2 4.64 25.60 -4.04
N TYR A 3 5.72 25.63 -3.25
CA TYR A 3 6.33 24.43 -2.70
C TYR A 3 5.56 23.98 -1.46
N THR A 4 4.94 22.80 -1.52
CA THR A 4 4.32 22.19 -0.34
C THR A 4 5.41 21.44 0.44
N PRO A 5 5.68 21.79 1.71
CA PRO A 5 6.63 21.05 2.51
C PRO A 5 6.17 19.59 2.63
N SER A 6 7.04 18.65 2.28
CA SER A 6 6.80 17.22 2.38
C SER A 6 8.00 16.54 3.04
N THR A 7 7.72 15.54 3.88
CA THR A 7 8.76 14.76 4.55
C THR A 7 9.43 13.85 3.51
N LYS A 8 10.68 14.12 3.16
CA LYS A 8 11.43 13.29 2.21
C LYS A 8 11.94 12.04 2.93
N LEU A 9 11.77 10.88 2.29
CA LEU A 9 12.45 9.66 2.71
C LEU A 9 13.92 9.78 2.30
N VAL A 10 14.80 9.93 3.28
CA VAL A 10 16.25 10.03 3.06
C VAL A 10 16.91 8.76 3.59
N PRO A 11 17.76 8.08 2.78
CA PRO A 11 18.52 6.95 3.25
C PRO A 11 19.42 7.41 4.41
N ASN A 12 19.44 6.65 5.49
CA ASN A 12 20.26 6.97 6.65
C ASN A 12 20.74 5.69 7.32
N LEU A 13 21.96 5.76 7.87
CA LEU A 13 22.64 4.67 8.58
C LEU A 13 22.28 4.60 10.06
N LYS A 14 21.20 5.27 10.49
CA LYS A 14 20.76 5.21 11.89
C LYS A 14 20.19 3.84 12.21
N ASP A 15 20.39 3.42 13.46
CA ASP A 15 19.83 2.19 14.01
C ASP A 15 18.31 2.12 13.81
N LYS A 16 17.83 0.94 13.43
CA LYS A 16 16.42 0.69 13.17
C LYS A 16 15.82 -0.06 14.35
N LYS A 17 15.03 0.64 15.17
CA LYS A 17 14.30 0.05 16.30
C LYS A 17 12.87 -0.31 15.89
N ASN A 18 12.38 -1.47 16.30
CA ASN A 18 11.03 -1.97 15.99
C ASN A 18 10.65 -1.95 14.50
N TYR A 19 11.64 -2.10 13.62
CA TYR A 19 11.43 -2.00 12.17
C TYR A 19 10.78 -3.26 11.61
N ILE A 20 9.69 -3.08 10.86
CA ILE A 20 8.99 -4.17 10.18
C ILE A 20 9.60 -4.33 8.79
N THR A 21 10.09 -5.53 8.48
CA THR A 21 10.65 -5.82 7.16
C THR A 21 10.29 -7.22 6.68
N TYR A 22 10.28 -7.38 5.37
CA TYR A 22 10.10 -8.68 4.74
C TYR A 22 11.37 -9.53 4.87
N TYR A 23 11.21 -10.85 5.05
CA TYR A 23 12.32 -11.73 5.42
C TYR A 23 13.48 -11.71 4.39
N LYS A 24 13.19 -11.59 3.09
CA LYS A 24 14.25 -11.51 2.06
C LYS A 24 15.08 -10.23 2.18
N ASN A 25 14.44 -9.12 2.55
CA ASN A 25 15.14 -7.86 2.77
C ASN A 25 16.03 -7.98 4.02
N LEU A 26 15.53 -8.61 5.09
CA LEU A 26 16.35 -8.90 6.27
C LEU A 26 17.57 -9.75 5.92
N GLN A 27 17.39 -10.85 5.17
CA GLN A 27 18.51 -11.68 4.70
C GLN A 27 19.53 -10.87 3.88
N PHE A 28 19.05 -9.98 3.01
CA PHE A 28 19.91 -9.07 2.26
C PHE A 28 20.70 -8.13 3.19
N PHE A 29 20.04 -7.50 4.16
CA PHE A 29 20.70 -6.58 5.10
C PHE A 29 21.74 -7.28 5.97
N LEU A 30 21.44 -8.48 6.47
CA LEU A 30 22.38 -9.29 7.26
C LEU A 30 23.65 -9.61 6.46
N LYS A 31 23.50 -9.96 5.17
CA LYS A 31 24.65 -10.19 4.26
C LYS A 31 25.53 -8.95 4.08
N HIS A 32 24.97 -7.75 4.22
CA HIS A 32 25.67 -6.48 4.06
C HIS A 32 26.13 -5.88 5.41
N GLY A 33 26.14 -6.68 6.48
CA GLY A 33 26.72 -6.28 7.76
C GLY A 33 25.74 -5.67 8.76
N LEU A 34 24.43 -5.67 8.48
CA LEU A 34 23.43 -5.34 9.50
C LEU A 34 23.50 -6.38 10.63
N LYS A 35 23.64 -5.93 11.87
CA LYS A 35 23.61 -6.79 13.06
C LYS A 35 22.18 -6.81 13.61
N LEU A 36 21.60 -7.99 13.73
CA LEU A 36 20.27 -8.18 14.32
C LEU A 36 20.39 -8.40 15.83
N GLU A 37 19.79 -7.52 16.62
CA GLU A 37 19.78 -7.64 18.08
C GLU A 37 18.66 -8.55 18.59
N LYS A 38 17.41 -8.27 18.18
CA LYS A 38 16.22 -8.98 18.68
C LYS A 38 15.10 -9.03 17.64
N VAL A 39 14.41 -10.18 17.58
CA VAL A 39 13.16 -10.34 16.83
C VAL A 39 11.98 -10.23 17.79
N HIS A 40 11.11 -9.26 17.56
CA HIS A 40 9.97 -9.00 18.44
C HIS A 40 8.69 -9.72 18.03
N LYS A 41 8.39 -9.76 16.73
CA LYS A 41 7.15 -10.30 16.16
C LYS A 41 7.43 -10.95 14.81
N ILE A 42 6.76 -12.06 14.52
CA ILE A 42 6.86 -12.76 13.24
C ILE A 42 5.46 -12.95 12.68
N LEU A 43 5.27 -12.57 11.41
CA LEU A 43 4.09 -12.90 10.63
C LEU A 43 4.46 -14.01 9.65
N LYS A 44 3.87 -15.20 9.81
CA LYS A 44 4.08 -16.34 8.91
C LYS A 44 2.93 -16.42 7.91
N PHE A 45 3.25 -16.60 6.64
CA PHE A 45 2.28 -16.69 5.57
C PHE A 45 2.81 -17.54 4.41
N GLN A 46 1.91 -18.18 3.67
CA GLN A 46 2.22 -18.85 2.42
C GLN A 46 2.16 -17.86 1.27
N GLN A 47 3.10 -17.97 0.33
CA GLN A 47 3.20 -17.07 -0.82
C GLN A 47 3.06 -17.89 -2.10
N LYS A 48 2.17 -17.44 -2.99
CA LYS A 48 2.01 -17.99 -4.33
C LYS A 48 2.04 -16.86 -5.36
N PRO A 49 2.58 -17.07 -6.57
CA PRO A 49 2.59 -16.08 -7.63
C PRO A 49 1.24 -16.02 -8.35
N TRP A 50 0.15 -15.83 -7.62
CA TRP A 50 -1.22 -15.92 -8.17
C TRP A 50 -1.52 -14.85 -9.22
N LEU A 51 -0.95 -13.66 -9.08
CA LEU A 51 -1.13 -12.55 -10.03
C LEU A 51 -0.20 -12.63 -11.25
N LYS A 52 0.72 -13.62 -11.30
CA LYS A 52 1.74 -13.72 -12.36
C LYS A 52 1.12 -13.80 -13.76
N LYS A 53 0.09 -14.64 -13.94
CA LYS A 53 -0.57 -14.80 -15.24
C LYS A 53 -1.18 -13.50 -15.75
N TYR A 54 -1.84 -12.75 -14.87
CA TYR A 54 -2.44 -11.45 -15.20
C TYR A 54 -1.39 -10.40 -15.57
N ILE A 55 -0.33 -10.27 -14.76
CA ILE A 55 0.75 -9.31 -15.04
C ILE A 55 1.42 -9.64 -16.37
N MET A 56 1.76 -10.92 -16.60
CA MET A 56 2.38 -11.35 -17.85
C MET A 56 1.51 -11.06 -19.06
N PHE A 57 0.22 -11.37 -18.98
CA PHE A 57 -0.74 -11.06 -20.04
C PHE A 57 -0.73 -9.56 -20.39
N ASN A 58 -0.88 -8.68 -19.39
CA ASN A 58 -0.87 -7.23 -19.65
C ASN A 58 0.48 -6.74 -20.18
N THR A 59 1.59 -7.33 -19.73
CA THR A 59 2.93 -6.99 -20.24
C THR A 59 3.09 -7.40 -21.71
N GLU A 60 2.61 -8.57 -22.10
CA GLU A 60 2.62 -9.04 -23.49
C GLU A 60 1.71 -8.19 -24.36
N GLN A 61 0.49 -7.89 -23.92
CA GLN A 61 -0.42 -7.01 -24.63
C GLN A 61 0.18 -5.62 -24.82
N ARG A 62 0.79 -5.04 -23.78
CA ARG A 62 1.49 -3.75 -23.87
C ARG A 62 2.65 -3.78 -24.88
N LYS A 63 3.38 -4.90 -24.97
CA LYS A 63 4.48 -5.08 -25.94
C LYS A 63 3.94 -5.11 -27.37
N ASN A 64 2.79 -5.75 -27.58
CA ASN A 64 2.17 -5.92 -28.89
C ASN A 64 1.34 -4.72 -29.35
N SER A 65 0.95 -3.82 -28.43
CA SER A 65 0.20 -2.61 -28.74
C SER A 65 0.95 -1.69 -29.70
N LYS A 66 0.22 -1.17 -30.70
CA LYS A 66 0.76 -0.24 -31.70
C LYS A 66 0.47 1.22 -31.32
N SER A 67 -0.65 1.46 -30.65
CA SER A 67 -1.07 2.80 -30.22
C SER A 67 -0.49 3.18 -28.86
N ALA A 68 -0.21 4.47 -28.66
CA ALA A 68 0.17 5.02 -27.36
C ALA A 68 -0.94 4.81 -26.31
N PHE A 69 -2.20 4.94 -26.73
CA PHE A 69 -3.36 4.74 -25.85
C PHE A 69 -3.40 3.33 -25.26
N GLU A 70 -3.27 2.30 -26.10
CA GLU A 70 -3.31 0.90 -25.66
C GLU A 70 -2.14 0.57 -24.73
N LYS A 71 -0.95 1.11 -25.01
CA LYS A 71 0.22 0.93 -24.14
C LYS A 71 0.00 1.51 -22.76
N ASP A 72 -0.62 2.69 -22.68
CA ASP A 72 -0.95 3.33 -21.42
C ASP A 72 -2.09 2.61 -20.69
N PHE A 73 -3.06 2.07 -21.42
CA PHE A 73 -4.13 1.24 -20.86
C PHE A 73 -3.56 0.00 -20.16
N PHE A 74 -2.76 -0.84 -20.84
CA PHE A 74 -2.19 -2.04 -20.23
C PHE A 74 -1.21 -1.74 -19.08
N LYS A 75 -0.51 -0.60 -19.15
CA LYS A 75 0.29 -0.10 -18.03
C LYS A 75 -0.60 0.26 -16.83
N LEU A 76 -1.70 0.97 -17.07
CA LEU A 76 -2.65 1.35 -16.03
C LEU A 76 -3.25 0.10 -15.37
N MET A 77 -3.63 -0.92 -16.13
CA MET A 77 -4.21 -2.16 -15.59
C MET A 77 -3.29 -2.87 -14.59
N ASN A 78 -1.96 -2.82 -14.79
CA ASN A 78 -1.00 -3.36 -13.81
C ASN A 78 -0.82 -2.42 -12.60
N ASN A 79 -0.71 -1.11 -12.83
CA ASN A 79 -0.54 -0.13 -11.76
C ASN A 79 -1.76 -0.03 -10.84
N SER A 80 -2.96 -0.08 -11.40
CA SER A 80 -4.23 -0.01 -10.66
C SER A 80 -4.38 -1.20 -9.72
N VAL A 81 -4.06 -2.41 -10.17
CA VAL A 81 -4.11 -3.60 -9.29
C VAL A 81 -3.12 -3.46 -8.14
N TYR A 82 -1.88 -3.02 -8.41
CA TYR A 82 -0.90 -2.78 -7.36
C TYR A 82 -1.42 -1.76 -6.32
N GLY A 83 -1.91 -0.61 -6.79
CA GLY A 83 -2.48 0.42 -5.91
C GLY A 83 -3.66 -0.11 -5.10
N LYS A 84 -4.58 -0.83 -5.73
CA LYS A 84 -5.76 -1.41 -5.06
C LYS A 84 -5.37 -2.43 -3.99
N THR A 85 -4.33 -3.23 -4.21
CA THR A 85 -3.85 -4.20 -3.19
C THR A 85 -3.16 -3.55 -1.99
N MET A 86 -2.66 -2.32 -2.14
CA MET A 86 -2.03 -1.53 -1.08
C MET A 86 -3.00 -0.55 -0.42
N GLU A 87 -4.24 -0.50 -0.86
CA GLU A 87 -5.25 0.40 -0.33
C GLU A 87 -5.60 0.04 1.12
N ASN A 88 -5.60 1.05 1.99
CA ASN A 88 -6.09 0.88 3.34
C ASN A 88 -7.62 0.90 3.33
N ILE A 89 -8.22 -0.29 3.35
CA ILE A 89 -9.68 -0.46 3.37
C ILE A 89 -10.36 0.23 4.56
N ARG A 90 -9.65 0.51 5.66
CA ARG A 90 -10.22 1.23 6.81
C ARG A 90 -10.53 2.69 6.50
N ASN A 91 -9.86 3.27 5.51
CA ASN A 91 -10.14 4.63 5.07
C ASN A 91 -11.40 4.72 4.20
N LEU A 92 -12.00 3.57 3.81
CA LEU A 92 -13.25 3.55 3.06
C LEU A 92 -14.47 3.74 3.97
N VAL A 93 -14.32 3.50 5.28
CA VAL A 93 -15.40 3.63 6.27
C VAL A 93 -14.99 4.68 7.29
N ASP A 94 -15.70 5.80 7.33
CA ASP A 94 -15.51 6.83 8.35
C ASP A 94 -16.42 6.52 9.56
N VAL A 95 -15.82 6.00 10.64
CA VAL A 95 -16.54 5.72 11.89
C VAL A 95 -16.23 6.84 12.87
N GLN A 96 -17.23 7.69 13.12
CA GLN A 96 -17.14 8.78 14.09
C GLN A 96 -17.87 8.40 15.38
N LEU A 97 -17.13 8.37 16.50
CA LEU A 97 -17.71 8.25 17.84
C LEU A 97 -17.87 9.66 18.40
N GLU A 98 -19.11 10.05 18.71
CA GLU A 98 -19.44 11.39 19.18
C GLU A 98 -20.25 11.30 20.48
N ASN A 99 -19.88 12.12 21.45
CA ASN A 99 -20.54 12.15 22.77
C ASN A 99 -21.56 13.29 22.88
N ASP A 100 -21.56 14.23 21.94
CA ASP A 100 -22.53 15.32 21.86
C ASP A 100 -23.73 14.91 21.01
N GLU A 101 -24.91 14.86 21.64
CA GLU A 101 -26.17 14.45 21.02
C GLU A 101 -26.51 15.27 19.76
N LYS A 102 -26.21 16.57 19.75
CA LYS A 102 -26.52 17.45 18.61
C LYS A 102 -25.67 17.10 17.38
N LYS A 103 -24.40 16.77 17.60
CA LYS A 103 -23.48 16.37 16.54
C LYS A 103 -23.79 14.96 16.05
N ALA A 104 -24.15 14.05 16.96
CA ALA A 104 -24.59 12.70 16.61
C ALA A 104 -25.83 12.75 15.68
N GLN A 105 -26.85 13.55 16.02
CA GLN A 105 -28.02 13.73 15.16
C GLN A 105 -27.66 14.26 13.77
N LYS A 106 -26.71 15.21 13.69
CA LYS A 106 -26.24 15.76 12.41
C LYS A 106 -25.52 14.71 11.56
N LEU A 107 -24.72 13.85 12.18
CA LEU A 107 -23.99 12.77 11.48
C LEU A 107 -24.92 11.65 11.02
N VAL A 108 -25.94 11.30 11.81
CA VAL A 108 -26.98 10.32 11.43
C VAL A 108 -27.84 10.82 10.26
N ALA A 109 -28.06 12.13 10.18
CA ALA A 109 -28.79 12.76 9.07
C ALA A 109 -27.96 12.90 7.78
N ALA A 110 -26.64 12.64 7.82
CA ALA A 110 -25.79 12.74 6.65
C ALA A 110 -26.12 11.61 5.64
N PRO A 111 -26.11 11.89 4.32
CA PRO A 111 -26.40 10.87 3.30
C PRO A 111 -25.33 9.76 3.22
N THR A 112 -24.18 9.97 3.86
CA THR A 112 -23.08 9.00 3.97
C THR A 112 -23.23 8.07 5.17
N PHE A 113 -24.28 8.22 5.98
CA PHE A 113 -24.52 7.38 7.15
C PHE A 113 -25.14 6.04 6.74
N GLU A 114 -24.40 4.96 6.93
CA GLU A 114 -24.92 3.60 6.81
C GLU A 114 -25.32 3.06 8.18
N ARG A 115 -26.54 2.51 8.29
CA ARG A 115 -26.97 1.77 9.48
C ARG A 115 -26.35 0.37 9.41
N ILE A 116 -25.47 0.07 10.36
CA ILE A 116 -24.89 -1.27 10.57
C ILE A 116 -25.92 -2.18 11.24
#